data_AF-A0A351JXM2-F1
#
_entry.id   AF-A0A351JXM2-F1
#
_cell.length_a   1.000
_cell.length_b   1.000
_cell.length_c   1.000
_cell.angle_alpha   90.00
_cell.angle_beta   90.00
_cell.angle_gamma   90.00
#
_symmetry.space_group_name_H-M   'P 1'
#
loop_
_entity.id
_entity.type
_entity.pdbx_description
1 polymer ?
#
loop_
_entity_poly.entity_id
_entity_poly.type
_entity_poly.pdbx_seq_one_letter_code
_entity_poly.pdbx_strand_id
1 'polypeptide(L)'
;NFFAAGTHTIPTPGRGYRFTVAPPVGTDWLQIMASTQPVTGFAGFSPADPFPVLGADPEGWQVHIQGLIPEPTERAFDFTPFDIVSGRAPAHGTLVVRTSPEMAEIYVNGVFRGYTPRSFHLVAGFHDVLVRKSGFRDHTARVYLVAGRSRTIEVALAAMAPLNQPPVAQFTFTPARPAPGAPVVFDAAPSRDPDGTIVAYHWDFNGDGVFDRTGVRPTWAFPAAGTYSVRLVVTDGLGATGHTTQAVTVAALNQPPVARFTFTPLAPRPGDWIRFDATVSSDPDGSIVNYQWDFQNDGVFDATGQVVFHQYRTAGRYTVRLAVTDNQGATGHTLETIAVAAVDLNRPPVAQFTYAPTTPVVGTAVTFNAIMSYDPDGSIVAYAWDLNGDGAVDRTGPVVTWAYPAAGAFIVTLYVTDNAGATGQATQPVIVAVAGRPGMPPMAVPGIYVWGTDTWHITVNAAAGWATPRAYRVELRTDGQFINVSTDAGPVPLGLVPTPVSEGWRLVFEGSVAAAQITHMFQVRNATSIYIDLRLDMDGDGNLDRSPGFVRLRQLMVSPPMNPLVVGSPEGHPGPLVPSLNFRIGSALSYTAHVRIVFWQTTIGALEGM
;
A
#
# COMPACT_ATOMS: atom_id res chain seq x y z
N ASN A 1 67.07 95.34 11.85
CA ASN A 1 68.02 96.46 11.86
C ASN A 1 67.61 97.46 12.92
N PHE A 2 67.78 97.10 14.19
CA PHE A 2 67.56 98.00 15.32
C PHE A 2 68.87 98.03 16.11
N PHE A 3 69.38 99.22 16.41
CA PHE A 3 70.62 99.41 17.15
C PHE A 3 70.31 100.18 18.44
N ALA A 4 70.79 99.71 19.58
CA ALA A 4 70.57 100.41 20.85
C ALA A 4 71.52 101.61 20.97
N ALA A 5 71.02 102.77 21.42
CA ALA A 5 71.87 103.91 21.73
C ALA A 5 72.89 103.57 22.84
N GLY A 6 74.14 104.02 22.71
CA GLY A 6 75.23 103.71 23.67
C GLY A 6 76.63 103.61 23.03
N THR A 7 77.63 103.29 23.85
CA THR A 7 79.02 103.05 23.39
C THR A 7 79.20 101.59 23.01
N HIS A 8 79.56 101.38 21.75
CA HIS A 8 79.81 100.06 21.16
C HIS A 8 81.30 99.90 20.86
N THR A 9 81.79 98.66 20.97
CA THR A 9 83.20 98.33 20.67
C THR A 9 83.23 97.44 19.45
N ILE A 10 84.02 97.81 18.44
CA ILE A 10 84.25 96.94 17.29
C ILE A 10 85.32 95.92 17.71
N PRO A 11 85.07 94.61 17.58
CA PRO A 11 86.06 93.60 17.91
C PRO A 11 87.14 93.54 16.82
N THR A 12 88.20 94.33 16.99
CA THR A 12 89.42 94.27 16.17
C THR A 12 90.61 93.78 17.00
N PRO A 13 91.35 92.75 16.56
CA PRO A 13 92.54 92.28 17.27
C PRO A 13 93.62 93.37 17.37
N GLY A 14 94.03 93.71 18.60
CA GLY A 14 95.19 94.57 18.86
C GLY A 14 94.94 96.09 18.88
N ARG A 15 93.80 96.59 18.41
CA ARG A 15 93.40 98.01 18.52
C ARG A 15 91.89 98.10 18.73
N GLY A 16 91.46 98.36 19.96
CA GLY A 16 90.04 98.44 20.31
C GLY A 16 89.46 99.79 19.91
N TYR A 17 88.72 99.83 18.80
CA TYR A 17 87.99 101.04 18.39
C TYR A 17 86.63 101.07 19.10
N ARG A 18 86.31 102.22 19.70
CA ARG A 18 85.00 102.49 20.32
C ARG A 18 84.31 103.60 19.55
N PHE A 19 83.00 103.46 19.36
CA PHE A 19 82.14 104.52 18.86
C PHE A 19 80.93 104.68 19.78
N THR A 20 80.44 105.90 19.92
CA THR A 20 79.25 106.22 20.73
C THR A 20 78.17 106.73 19.80
N VAL A 21 77.01 106.07 19.83
CA VAL A 21 75.82 106.49 19.09
C VAL A 21 74.96 107.33 20.05
N ALA A 22 74.89 108.64 19.79
CA ALA A 22 74.11 109.59 20.59
C ALA A 22 72.68 109.75 20.01
N PRO A 23 71.64 109.95 20.83
CA PRO A 23 70.29 110.31 20.35
C PRO A 23 70.33 111.57 19.46
N PRO A 24 69.42 111.72 18.48
CA PRO A 24 68.01 111.34 18.58
C PRO A 24 67.63 110.02 17.90
N VAL A 25 66.47 109.48 18.31
CA VAL A 25 65.85 108.24 17.83
C VAL A 25 65.40 108.43 16.36
N GLY A 26 65.81 107.54 15.46
CA GLY A 26 65.52 107.65 14.01
C GLY A 26 66.26 106.60 13.17
N THR A 27 66.00 106.57 11.87
CA THR A 27 66.75 105.75 10.90
C THR A 27 68.07 106.44 10.59
N ASP A 28 69.18 105.77 10.88
CA ASP A 28 70.54 106.22 10.58
C ASP A 28 71.22 105.20 9.65
N TRP A 29 72.34 105.60 9.04
CA TRP A 29 73.02 104.81 8.02
C TRP A 29 74.46 104.58 8.43
N LEU A 30 74.89 103.31 8.41
CA LEU A 30 76.31 102.98 8.55
C LEU A 30 76.86 102.78 7.14
N GLN A 31 77.83 103.59 6.75
CA GLN A 31 78.58 103.42 5.52
C GLN A 31 80.02 103.02 5.85
N ILE A 32 80.51 101.97 5.21
CA ILE A 32 81.90 101.53 5.33
C ILE A 32 82.59 101.76 3.98
N MET A 33 83.79 102.34 4.02
CA MET A 33 84.65 102.53 2.86
C MET A 33 85.98 101.83 3.09
N ALA A 34 86.41 101.03 2.12
CA ALA A 34 87.77 100.55 1.99
C ALA A 34 88.44 101.20 0.79
N SER A 35 89.68 101.71 0.94
CA SER A 35 90.44 102.36 -0.12
C SER A 35 91.91 101.97 -0.05
N THR A 36 92.53 101.72 -1.20
CA THR A 36 93.98 101.45 -1.32
C THR A 36 94.83 102.73 -1.37
N GLN A 37 94.20 103.90 -1.54
CA GLN A 37 94.83 105.21 -1.48
C GLN A 37 94.25 106.07 -0.34
N PRO A 38 95.03 107.01 0.23
CA PRO A 38 94.53 107.93 1.26
C PRO A 38 93.29 108.72 0.80
N VAL A 39 92.29 108.83 1.67
CA VAL A 39 91.07 109.60 1.44
C VAL A 39 91.34 111.06 1.77
N THR A 40 91.74 111.84 0.77
CA THR A 40 92.18 113.24 0.94
C THR A 40 91.09 114.18 1.44
N GLY A 41 89.81 113.84 1.26
CA GLY A 41 88.66 114.62 1.72
C GLY A 41 88.50 114.74 3.24
N PHE A 42 89.26 113.96 4.02
CA PHE A 42 89.30 114.06 5.48
C PHE A 42 90.60 114.70 6.02
N ALA A 43 91.44 115.27 5.14
CA ALA A 43 92.64 115.97 5.56
C ALA A 43 92.27 117.22 6.38
N GLY A 44 92.56 117.19 7.69
CA GLY A 44 92.29 118.30 8.63
C GLY A 44 91.36 117.97 9.79
N PHE A 45 90.70 116.80 9.79
CA PHE A 45 89.90 116.34 10.94
C PHE A 45 90.78 115.58 11.95
N SER A 46 90.66 115.93 13.23
CA SER A 46 91.26 115.17 14.34
C SER A 46 90.32 114.03 14.78
N PRO A 47 90.84 112.89 15.29
CA PRO A 47 90.01 111.82 15.87
C PRO A 47 89.09 112.27 17.03
N ALA A 48 89.33 113.46 17.59
CA ALA A 48 88.51 114.04 18.66
C ALA A 48 87.41 114.98 18.16
N ASP A 49 87.43 115.36 16.87
CA ASP A 49 86.41 116.23 16.31
C ASP A 49 85.13 115.43 16.00
N PRO A 50 83.93 115.97 16.27
CA PRO A 50 82.71 115.34 15.83
C PRO A 50 82.72 115.21 14.31
N PHE A 51 82.35 114.02 13.83
CA PHE A 51 82.25 113.78 12.39
C PHE A 51 81.19 114.73 11.81
N PRO A 52 81.45 115.38 10.66
CA PRO A 52 80.49 116.33 10.09
C PRO A 52 79.19 115.61 9.70
N VAL A 53 78.06 116.32 9.79
CA VAL A 53 76.79 115.82 9.25
C VAL A 53 76.86 115.90 7.72
N LEU A 54 76.76 114.75 7.07
CA LEU A 54 77.09 114.59 5.65
C LEU A 54 75.89 114.73 4.69
N GLY A 55 74.72 115.11 5.20
CA GLY A 55 73.48 115.28 4.44
C GLY A 55 72.42 114.23 4.78
N ALA A 56 71.24 114.33 4.15
CA ALA A 56 70.11 113.41 4.39
C ALA A 56 70.10 112.18 3.45
N ASP A 57 71.03 112.14 2.48
CA ASP A 57 71.12 111.09 1.46
C ASP A 57 72.55 110.51 1.41
N PRO A 58 72.75 109.23 1.77
CA PRO A 58 74.06 108.58 1.78
C PRO A 58 74.62 108.29 0.38
N GLU A 59 73.80 108.31 -0.68
CA GLU A 59 74.27 108.11 -2.07
C GLU A 59 74.83 109.41 -2.65
N GLY A 60 74.20 110.56 -2.38
CA GLY A 60 74.63 111.88 -2.86
C GLY A 60 75.99 112.35 -2.33
N TRP A 61 76.40 111.91 -1.13
CA TRP A 61 77.70 112.25 -0.56
C TRP A 61 78.88 111.67 -1.35
N GLN A 62 78.72 110.48 -1.95
CA GLN A 62 79.80 109.74 -2.62
C GLN A 62 80.43 110.54 -3.78
N VAL A 63 79.63 111.41 -4.40
CA VAL A 63 80.05 112.29 -5.49
C VAL A 63 80.80 113.52 -4.99
N HIS A 64 80.53 113.98 -3.75
CA HIS A 64 80.93 115.31 -3.26
C HIS A 64 82.33 115.37 -2.64
N ILE A 65 82.86 114.27 -2.08
CA ILE A 65 84.15 114.28 -1.36
C ILE A 65 85.33 113.76 -2.21
N GLN A 66 85.11 113.03 -3.30
CA GLN A 66 86.22 112.41 -4.06
C GLN A 66 86.14 112.47 -5.59
N GLY A 67 85.17 113.18 -6.18
CA GLY A 67 84.98 113.22 -7.63
C GLY A 67 84.41 111.92 -8.20
N LEU A 68 83.98 111.94 -9.46
CA LEU A 68 83.24 110.87 -10.14
C LEU A 68 83.98 109.52 -10.08
N ILE A 69 83.45 108.61 -9.25
CA ILE A 69 83.54 107.13 -9.24
C ILE A 69 84.84 106.50 -9.81
N PRO A 70 85.79 106.05 -8.97
CA PRO A 70 86.84 105.11 -9.37
C PRO A 70 86.36 103.64 -9.36
N GLU A 71 86.99 102.82 -10.19
CA GLU A 71 86.69 101.38 -10.41
C GLU A 71 86.68 100.50 -9.14
N PRO A 72 85.94 99.36 -9.14
CA PRO A 72 85.83 98.44 -7.98
C PRO A 72 87.15 97.86 -7.46
N THR A 73 88.24 97.96 -8.21
CA THR A 73 89.56 97.46 -7.83
C THR A 73 90.33 98.38 -6.88
N GLU A 74 89.92 99.65 -6.75
CA GLU A 74 90.62 100.63 -5.91
C GLU A 74 89.85 100.99 -4.64
N ARG A 75 88.51 100.89 -4.67
CA ARG A 75 87.62 101.25 -3.55
C ARG A 75 86.37 100.37 -3.52
N ALA A 76 85.90 100.05 -2.32
CA ALA A 76 84.61 99.38 -2.11
C ALA A 76 83.82 100.11 -1.02
N PHE A 77 82.51 100.22 -1.25
CA PHE A 77 81.56 100.80 -0.31
C PHE A 77 80.41 99.83 -0.04
N ASP A 78 79.91 99.83 1.17
CA ASP A 78 78.64 99.20 1.53
C ASP A 78 77.90 100.09 2.53
N PHE A 79 76.58 100.06 2.51
CA PHE A 79 75.74 100.78 3.46
C PHE A 79 74.54 99.96 3.92
N THR A 80 74.12 100.16 5.17
CA THR A 80 72.91 99.52 5.69
C THR A 80 72.11 100.49 6.57
N PRO A 81 70.77 100.59 6.39
CA PRO A 81 69.93 101.37 7.27
C PRO A 81 69.70 100.62 8.58
N PHE A 82 69.73 101.36 9.69
CA PHE A 82 69.34 100.85 10.99
C PHE A 82 68.53 101.88 11.78
N ASP A 83 67.56 101.43 12.57
CA ASP A 83 66.79 102.29 13.45
C ASP A 83 67.44 102.32 14.84
N ILE A 84 67.80 103.52 15.31
CA ILE A 84 68.28 103.73 16.68
C ILE A 84 67.06 103.71 17.61
N VAL A 85 67.02 102.77 18.56
CA VAL A 85 65.90 102.62 19.50
C VAL A 85 66.34 102.89 20.94
N SER A 86 65.42 103.46 21.75
CA SER A 86 65.66 103.77 23.16
C SER A 86 65.55 102.56 24.11
N GLY A 87 65.28 101.35 23.59
CA GLY A 87 65.07 100.12 24.36
C GLY A 87 65.44 98.83 23.59
N ARG A 88 65.08 97.66 24.14
CA ARG A 88 65.40 96.35 23.53
C ARG A 88 64.65 96.17 22.20
N ALA A 89 65.38 95.87 21.13
CA ALA A 89 64.81 95.61 19.80
C ALA A 89 63.76 94.48 19.83
N PRO A 90 62.60 94.62 19.15
CA PRO A 90 61.63 93.52 19.05
C PRO A 90 62.22 92.34 18.27
N ALA A 91 62.08 91.12 18.79
CA ALA A 91 62.53 89.89 18.12
C ALA A 91 61.42 89.19 17.31
N HIS A 92 60.19 89.69 17.40
CA HIS A 92 58.99 89.01 16.93
C HIS A 92 58.10 89.92 16.08
N GLY A 93 57.44 89.35 15.07
CA GLY A 93 56.35 89.95 14.31
C GLY A 93 55.01 89.27 14.63
N THR A 94 53.91 89.84 14.15
CA THR A 94 52.56 89.27 14.35
C THR A 94 52.01 88.74 13.03
N LEU A 95 51.62 87.47 13.01
CA LEU A 95 50.88 86.85 11.89
C LEU A 95 49.40 86.77 12.24
N VAL A 96 48.51 87.29 11.40
CA VAL A 96 47.06 87.13 11.52
C VAL A 96 46.58 86.22 10.40
N VAL A 97 45.90 85.12 10.73
CA VAL A 97 45.36 84.16 9.75
C VAL A 97 43.84 84.20 9.84
N ARG A 98 43.15 84.49 8.73
CA ARG A 98 41.68 84.47 8.60
C ARG A 98 41.29 83.53 7.47
N THR A 99 40.17 82.82 7.63
CA THR A 99 39.62 81.97 6.56
C THR A 99 38.15 82.23 6.32
N SER A 100 37.69 81.96 5.11
CA SER A 100 36.28 81.83 4.76
C SER A 100 36.02 80.41 4.21
N PRO A 101 35.23 79.55 4.90
CA PRO A 101 34.64 79.77 6.22
C PRO A 101 35.67 79.80 7.36
N GLU A 102 35.31 80.44 8.48
CA GLU A 102 36.13 80.49 9.72
C GLU A 102 36.23 79.12 10.41
N MET A 103 36.97 79.02 11.52
CA MET A 103 37.19 77.80 12.30
C MET A 103 37.91 76.69 11.50
N ALA A 104 38.97 77.05 10.79
CA ALA A 104 39.90 76.11 10.16
C ALA A 104 41.13 75.92 11.07
N GLU A 105 41.62 74.68 11.18
CA GLU A 105 42.87 74.34 11.89
C GLU A 105 44.05 75.05 11.25
N ILE A 106 44.92 75.65 12.07
CA ILE A 106 46.13 76.36 11.64
C ILE A 106 47.35 75.62 12.17
N TYR A 107 48.28 75.32 11.28
CA TYR A 107 49.60 74.82 11.60
C TYR A 107 50.63 75.84 11.15
N VAL A 108 51.56 76.21 12.04
CA VAL A 108 52.70 77.08 11.72
C VAL A 108 53.98 76.31 11.94
N ASN A 109 54.81 76.20 10.90
CA ASN A 109 56.01 75.37 10.84
C ASN A 109 55.73 73.91 11.26
N GLY A 110 54.59 73.37 10.81
CA GLY A 110 54.15 72.00 11.12
C GLY A 110 53.54 71.80 12.51
N VAL A 111 53.52 72.82 13.37
CA VAL A 111 52.94 72.73 14.73
C VAL A 111 51.53 73.29 14.75
N PHE A 112 50.56 72.56 15.29
CA PHE A 112 49.18 73.05 15.48
C PHE A 112 49.14 74.26 16.42
N ARG A 113 48.46 75.33 15.98
CA ARG A 113 48.38 76.61 16.71
C ARG A 113 46.94 77.06 16.98
N GLY A 114 45.93 76.23 16.73
CA GLY A 114 44.52 76.53 16.98
C GLY A 114 43.72 76.80 15.71
N TYR A 115 42.62 77.54 15.81
CA TYR A 115 41.65 77.74 14.73
C TYR A 115 41.57 79.20 14.26
N THR A 116 41.26 79.44 12.98
CA THR A 116 41.02 80.78 12.42
C THR A 116 39.70 81.40 12.91
N PRO A 117 39.60 82.75 13.02
CA PRO A 117 40.68 83.72 12.85
C PRO A 117 41.60 83.77 14.08
N ARG A 118 42.92 83.84 13.86
CA ARG A 118 43.89 83.88 14.97
C ARG A 118 45.14 84.69 14.66
N SER A 119 45.66 85.33 15.70
CA SER A 119 46.91 86.08 15.68
C SER A 119 48.01 85.35 16.44
N PHE A 120 49.22 85.34 15.90
CA PHE A 120 50.40 84.69 16.46
C PHE A 120 51.55 85.67 16.57
N HIS A 121 52.23 85.68 17.72
CA HIS A 121 53.48 86.39 17.87
C HIS A 121 54.62 85.41 17.62
N LEU A 122 55.36 85.62 16.52
CA LEU A 122 56.34 84.68 16.00
C LEU A 122 57.66 85.40 15.75
N VAL A 123 58.78 84.68 15.81
CA VAL A 123 60.10 85.27 15.51
C VAL A 123 60.08 85.88 14.09
N ALA A 124 60.77 87.00 13.88
CA ALA A 124 60.89 87.54 12.53
C ALA A 124 61.60 86.54 11.60
N GLY A 125 61.12 86.37 10.37
CA GLY A 125 61.62 85.36 9.43
C GLY A 125 60.51 84.66 8.64
N PHE A 126 60.89 83.61 7.91
CA PHE A 126 59.95 82.80 7.14
C PHE A 126 59.24 81.76 8.02
N HIS A 127 57.93 81.64 7.82
CA HIS A 127 57.08 80.64 8.43
C HIS A 127 56.21 79.94 7.38
N ASP A 128 56.11 78.62 7.46
CA ASP A 128 55.17 77.84 6.65
C ASP A 128 53.85 77.72 7.40
N VAL A 129 52.76 78.10 6.75
CA VAL A 129 51.41 78.08 7.30
C VAL A 129 50.59 77.06 6.51
N LEU A 130 50.02 76.08 7.20
CA LEU A 130 49.03 75.15 6.66
C LEU A 130 47.69 75.43 7.34
N VAL A 131 46.64 75.56 6.54
CA VAL A 131 45.27 75.68 7.00
C VAL A 131 44.47 74.47 6.53
N ARG A 132 43.76 73.83 7.45
CA ARG A 132 42.94 72.64 7.19
C ARG A 132 41.53 72.80 7.74
N LYS A 133 40.52 72.37 6.98
CA LYS A 133 39.14 72.30 7.45
C LYS A 133 38.46 71.09 6.82
N SER A 134 37.77 70.28 7.63
CA SER A 134 37.02 69.13 7.14
C SER A 134 36.01 69.55 6.05
N GLY A 135 35.99 68.84 4.93
CA GLY A 135 35.16 69.14 3.76
C GLY A 135 35.75 70.17 2.80
N PHE A 136 36.96 70.67 3.03
CA PHE A 136 37.65 71.65 2.19
C PHE A 136 39.06 71.18 1.83
N ARG A 137 39.59 71.68 0.72
CA ARG A 137 40.99 71.42 0.32
C ARG A 137 41.96 72.15 1.26
N ASP A 138 43.03 71.47 1.66
CA ASP A 138 44.13 72.07 2.44
C ASP A 138 44.75 73.27 1.69
N HIS A 139 45.13 74.32 2.44
CA HIS A 139 45.81 75.49 1.90
C HIS A 139 47.17 75.70 2.58
N THR A 140 48.24 75.85 1.80
CA THR A 140 49.59 76.09 2.30
C THR A 140 50.16 77.42 1.79
N ALA A 141 50.85 78.16 2.65
CA ALA A 141 51.48 79.44 2.31
C ALA A 141 52.78 79.64 3.10
N ARG A 142 53.81 80.21 2.47
CA ARG A 142 55.05 80.62 3.16
C ARG A 142 55.05 82.13 3.36
N VAL A 143 55.18 82.56 4.62
CA VAL A 143 54.97 83.95 5.04
C VAL A 143 56.24 84.49 5.70
N TYR A 144 56.73 85.64 5.24
CA TYR A 144 57.83 86.35 5.90
C TYR A 144 57.28 87.40 6.87
N LEU A 145 57.71 87.35 8.13
CA LEU A 145 57.35 88.29 9.20
C LEU A 145 58.52 89.24 9.50
N VAL A 146 58.21 90.53 9.55
CA VAL A 146 59.14 91.58 9.97
C VAL A 146 58.90 91.86 11.46
N ALA A 147 59.98 91.99 12.23
CA ALA A 147 59.89 92.30 13.66
C ALA A 147 59.09 93.59 13.90
N GLY A 148 58.20 93.57 14.89
CA GLY A 148 57.34 94.70 15.27
C GLY A 148 56.17 95.01 14.31
N ARG A 149 56.05 94.32 13.16
CA ARG A 149 54.94 94.51 12.21
C ARG A 149 53.93 93.36 12.26
N SER A 150 52.70 93.66 11.83
CA SER A 150 51.65 92.66 11.59
C SER A 150 51.55 92.32 10.11
N ARG A 151 51.36 91.03 9.79
CA ARG A 151 51.02 90.54 8.45
C ARG A 151 49.75 89.70 8.53
N THR A 152 48.77 90.00 7.69
CA THR A 152 47.51 89.26 7.60
C THR A 152 47.50 88.38 6.35
N ILE A 153 47.04 87.13 6.48
CA ILE A 153 46.65 86.28 5.35
C ILE A 153 45.16 85.97 5.44
N GLU A 154 44.45 86.14 4.34
CA GLU A 154 43.04 85.82 4.19
C GLU A 154 42.89 84.69 3.19
N VAL A 155 42.28 83.58 3.60
CA VAL A 155 42.22 82.33 2.81
C VAL A 155 40.76 81.95 2.58
N ALA A 156 40.29 82.04 1.34
CA ALA A 156 39.01 81.43 0.95
C ALA A 156 39.24 79.94 0.68
N LEU A 157 38.67 79.07 1.51
CA LEU A 157 38.83 77.61 1.37
C LEU A 157 37.85 77.09 0.30
N ALA A 158 38.37 76.29 -0.63
CA ALA A 158 37.56 75.62 -1.64
C ALA A 158 36.94 74.34 -1.08
N ALA A 159 35.60 74.26 -1.08
CA ALA A 159 34.88 73.05 -0.69
C ALA A 159 35.29 71.87 -1.60
N MET A 160 35.42 70.70 -1.02
CA MET A 160 35.54 69.46 -1.78
C MET A 160 34.15 69.09 -2.30
N ALA A 161 34.05 68.68 -3.57
CA ALA A 161 32.79 68.15 -4.09
C ALA A 161 32.40 66.89 -3.29
N PRO A 162 31.11 66.71 -2.93
CA PRO A 162 30.67 65.47 -2.32
C PRO A 162 30.99 64.31 -3.28
N LEU A 163 31.43 63.19 -2.71
CA LEU A 163 31.68 61.98 -3.48
C LEU A 163 30.33 61.42 -3.95
N ASN A 164 30.16 61.25 -5.27
CA ASN A 164 28.95 60.65 -5.85
C ASN A 164 28.72 59.25 -5.28
N GLN A 165 27.52 58.96 -4.79
CA GLN A 165 27.14 57.64 -4.31
C GLN A 165 26.48 56.84 -5.45
N PRO A 166 26.92 55.59 -5.72
CA PRO A 166 26.28 54.79 -6.75
C PRO A 166 24.79 54.53 -6.41
N PRO A 167 23.92 54.44 -7.43
CA PRO A 167 22.52 54.12 -7.22
C PRO A 167 22.33 52.70 -6.68
N VAL A 168 21.22 52.46 -5.99
CA VAL A 168 20.83 51.15 -5.45
C VAL A 168 19.76 50.54 -6.36
N ALA A 169 20.12 49.47 -7.08
CA ALA A 169 19.22 48.73 -7.95
C ALA A 169 18.28 47.82 -7.15
N GLN A 170 16.99 47.88 -7.42
CA GLN A 170 15.96 47.00 -6.85
C GLN A 170 14.85 46.77 -7.87
N PHE A 171 14.33 45.55 -7.93
CA PHE A 171 13.17 45.25 -8.75
C PHE A 171 12.27 44.17 -8.15
N THR A 172 11.04 44.10 -8.68
CA THR A 172 10.10 42.99 -8.49
C THR A 172 9.69 42.43 -9.85
N PHE A 173 9.03 41.28 -9.86
CA PHE A 173 8.48 40.69 -11.08
C PHE A 173 7.15 40.00 -10.81
N THR A 174 6.32 39.86 -11.85
CA THR A 174 5.02 39.19 -11.78
C THR A 174 4.71 38.51 -13.11
N PRO A 175 4.17 37.27 -13.11
CA PRO A 175 3.80 36.45 -11.95
C PRO A 175 5.01 35.83 -11.23
N ALA A 176 4.84 35.44 -9.96
CA ALA A 176 5.92 34.84 -9.15
C ALA A 176 6.33 33.42 -9.61
N ARG A 177 5.45 32.71 -10.34
CA ARG A 177 5.69 31.40 -10.95
C ARG A 177 5.28 31.43 -12.42
N PRO A 178 6.09 32.04 -13.29
CA PRO A 178 5.76 32.11 -14.71
C PRO A 178 5.85 30.73 -15.38
N ALA A 179 5.00 30.50 -16.36
CA ALA A 179 5.06 29.35 -17.24
C ALA A 179 6.01 29.63 -18.44
N PRO A 180 6.58 28.60 -19.08
CA PRO A 180 7.41 28.78 -20.26
C PRO A 180 6.64 29.51 -21.37
N GLY A 181 7.26 30.51 -21.99
CA GLY A 181 6.69 31.35 -23.04
C GLY A 181 5.71 32.43 -22.56
N ALA A 182 5.30 32.43 -21.28
CA ALA A 182 4.41 33.45 -20.75
C ALA A 182 5.17 34.77 -20.47
N PRO A 183 4.56 35.95 -20.72
CA PRO A 183 5.19 37.23 -20.43
C PRO A 183 5.29 37.47 -18.92
N VAL A 184 6.49 37.83 -18.47
CA VAL A 184 6.81 38.27 -17.11
C VAL A 184 7.04 39.77 -17.15
N VAL A 185 6.33 40.51 -16.29
CA VAL A 185 6.51 41.94 -16.11
C VAL A 185 7.54 42.15 -15.00
N PHE A 186 8.57 42.94 -15.27
CA PHE A 186 9.56 43.35 -14.27
C PHE A 186 9.32 44.82 -13.91
N ASP A 187 9.54 45.20 -12.65
CA ASP A 187 9.36 46.57 -12.17
C ASP A 187 10.57 47.04 -11.36
N ALA A 188 11.38 47.92 -11.96
CA ALA A 188 12.53 48.56 -11.32
C ALA A 188 12.20 49.87 -10.60
N ALA A 189 10.93 50.26 -10.50
CA ALA A 189 10.52 51.46 -9.76
C ALA A 189 11.05 51.56 -8.31
N PRO A 190 11.33 50.46 -7.58
CA PRO A 190 11.96 50.54 -6.25
C PRO A 190 13.44 50.97 -6.23
N SER A 191 14.11 51.02 -7.40
CA SER A 191 15.50 51.49 -7.49
C SER A 191 15.60 52.97 -7.11
N ARG A 192 16.68 53.35 -6.42
CA ARG A 192 16.89 54.73 -5.93
C ARG A 192 18.34 55.16 -6.01
N ASP A 193 18.56 56.45 -6.14
CA ASP A 193 19.87 57.09 -6.06
C ASP A 193 19.90 57.96 -4.78
N PRO A 194 20.82 57.71 -3.82
CA PRO A 194 20.88 58.44 -2.55
C PRO A 194 21.17 59.94 -2.67
N ASP A 195 21.91 60.37 -3.69
CA ASP A 195 22.35 61.76 -3.87
C ASP A 195 22.05 62.33 -5.27
N GLY A 196 21.30 61.59 -6.09
CA GLY A 196 20.93 62.03 -7.45
C GLY A 196 19.65 61.41 -8.02
N THR A 197 19.68 61.15 -9.32
CA THR A 197 18.58 60.54 -10.08
C THR A 197 19.12 59.46 -11.01
N ILE A 198 18.40 58.34 -11.11
CA ILE A 198 18.69 57.27 -12.08
C ILE A 198 18.26 57.73 -13.49
N VAL A 199 19.15 57.59 -14.47
CA VAL A 199 18.92 58.00 -15.87
C VAL A 199 18.83 56.83 -16.84
N ALA A 200 19.28 55.62 -16.46
CA ALA A 200 19.21 54.44 -17.31
C ALA A 200 18.96 53.15 -16.53
N TYR A 201 18.25 52.22 -17.17
CA TYR A 201 17.92 50.88 -16.68
C TYR A 201 18.24 49.88 -17.78
N HIS A 202 19.10 48.91 -17.49
CA HIS A 202 19.50 47.86 -18.42
C HIS A 202 19.30 46.49 -17.78
N TRP A 203 18.72 45.58 -18.54
CA TRP A 203 18.30 44.26 -18.08
C TRP A 203 18.99 43.18 -18.88
N ASP A 204 19.52 42.19 -18.17
CA ASP A 204 20.05 40.95 -18.71
C ASP A 204 19.21 39.82 -18.08
N PHE A 205 18.35 39.20 -18.89
CA PHE A 205 17.41 38.17 -18.45
C PHE A 205 17.98 36.77 -18.56
N ASN A 206 18.91 36.55 -19.48
CA ASN A 206 19.48 35.23 -19.76
C ASN A 206 20.80 34.98 -18.98
N GLY A 207 21.38 36.02 -18.37
CA GLY A 207 22.60 35.99 -17.58
C GLY A 207 23.89 35.88 -18.41
N ASP A 208 23.84 36.20 -19.70
CA ASP A 208 24.99 36.08 -20.62
C ASP A 208 25.94 37.31 -20.58
N GLY A 209 25.58 38.34 -19.82
CA GLY A 209 26.35 39.58 -19.70
C GLY A 209 26.00 40.63 -20.77
N VAL A 210 25.08 40.34 -21.67
CA VAL A 210 24.53 41.26 -22.68
C VAL A 210 23.15 41.73 -22.23
N PHE A 211 22.88 43.03 -22.42
CA PHE A 211 21.58 43.58 -22.06
C PHE A 211 20.52 43.26 -23.13
N ASP A 212 19.46 42.59 -22.71
CA ASP A 212 18.31 42.20 -23.52
C ASP A 212 17.27 43.32 -23.67
N ARG A 213 17.08 44.14 -22.62
CA ARG A 213 16.06 45.20 -22.56
C ARG A 213 16.52 46.41 -21.77
N THR A 214 15.79 47.51 -21.98
CA THR A 214 15.95 48.76 -21.23
C THR A 214 14.61 49.25 -20.69
N GLY A 215 14.67 50.21 -19.76
CA GLY A 215 13.49 50.89 -19.19
C GLY A 215 13.07 50.36 -17.82
N VAL A 216 12.15 51.07 -17.17
CA VAL A 216 11.74 50.81 -15.78
C VAL A 216 10.87 49.54 -15.67
N ARG A 217 10.03 49.29 -16.68
CA ARG A 217 9.04 48.20 -16.68
C ARG A 217 9.05 47.35 -17.97
N PRO A 218 10.13 46.64 -18.29
CA PRO A 218 10.17 45.77 -19.45
C PRO A 218 9.33 44.50 -19.22
N THR A 219 9.05 43.80 -20.33
CA THR A 219 8.50 42.45 -20.31
C THR A 219 9.45 41.47 -20.97
N TRP A 220 9.46 40.23 -20.47
CA TRP A 220 10.29 39.14 -21.00
C TRP A 220 9.58 37.79 -20.89
N ALA A 221 9.81 36.89 -21.85
CA ALA A 221 9.25 35.54 -21.84
C ALA A 221 10.38 34.52 -21.92
N PHE A 222 10.48 33.64 -20.94
CA PHE A 222 11.49 32.60 -20.89
C PHE A 222 11.03 31.38 -21.69
N PRO A 223 11.79 30.89 -22.68
CA PRO A 223 11.31 29.87 -23.61
C PRO A 223 11.16 28.48 -22.98
N ALA A 224 11.89 28.18 -21.91
CA ALA A 224 11.91 26.87 -21.27
C ALA A 224 11.74 26.99 -19.75
N ALA A 225 11.36 25.89 -19.13
CA ALA A 225 11.38 25.76 -17.68
C ALA A 225 12.83 25.77 -17.18
N GLY A 226 13.05 26.36 -16.01
CA GLY A 226 14.38 26.52 -15.44
C GLY A 226 14.47 27.73 -14.52
N THR A 227 15.65 27.92 -13.94
CA THR A 227 15.94 29.09 -13.10
C THR A 227 16.88 30.03 -13.86
N TYR A 228 16.41 31.26 -14.08
CA TYR A 228 17.13 32.30 -14.80
C TYR A 228 17.62 33.37 -13.81
N SER A 229 18.87 33.82 -13.98
CA SER A 229 19.50 34.81 -13.11
C SER A 229 19.35 36.20 -13.72
N VAL A 230 18.23 36.87 -13.45
CA VAL A 230 17.92 38.18 -14.03
C VAL A 230 18.71 39.27 -13.34
N ARG A 231 19.50 40.01 -14.10
CA ARG A 231 20.33 41.12 -13.63
C ARG A 231 19.79 42.46 -14.11
N LEU A 232 19.61 43.39 -13.17
CA LEU A 232 19.31 44.80 -13.44
C LEU A 232 20.55 45.64 -13.16
N VAL A 233 20.91 46.52 -14.08
CA VAL A 233 21.90 47.58 -13.90
C VAL A 233 21.24 48.94 -14.05
N VAL A 234 21.44 49.82 -13.07
CA VAL A 234 20.96 51.20 -13.08
C VAL A 234 22.14 52.16 -13.08
N THR A 235 22.02 53.27 -13.81
CA THR A 235 23.06 54.30 -13.93
C THR A 235 22.51 55.64 -13.47
N ASP A 236 23.25 56.36 -12.63
CA ASP A 236 22.88 57.71 -12.18
C ASP A 236 23.27 58.81 -13.19
N GLY A 237 22.84 60.04 -12.92
CA GLY A 237 23.14 61.21 -13.76
C GLY A 237 24.61 61.62 -13.82
N LEU A 238 25.47 61.07 -12.95
CA LEU A 238 26.92 61.32 -12.92
C LEU A 238 27.73 60.12 -13.46
N GLY A 239 27.04 59.08 -13.93
CA GLY A 239 27.61 57.90 -14.58
C GLY A 239 27.99 56.75 -13.64
N ALA A 240 27.75 56.83 -12.33
CA ALA A 240 27.98 55.67 -11.48
C ALA A 240 26.85 54.64 -11.62
N THR A 241 27.19 53.37 -11.38
CA THR A 241 26.29 52.24 -11.64
C THR A 241 26.05 51.40 -10.40
N GLY A 242 24.80 51.00 -10.20
CA GLY A 242 24.38 49.97 -9.25
C GLY A 242 23.81 48.78 -9.99
N HIS A 243 23.85 47.60 -9.36
CA HIS A 243 23.21 46.42 -9.94
C HIS A 243 22.63 45.51 -8.87
N THR A 244 21.66 44.70 -9.27
CA THR A 244 21.09 43.63 -8.46
C THR A 244 20.75 42.44 -9.36
N THR A 245 20.76 41.26 -8.77
CA THR A 245 20.46 40.01 -9.47
C THR A 245 19.43 39.22 -8.66
N GLN A 246 18.39 38.75 -9.32
CA GLN A 246 17.36 37.91 -8.70
C GLN A 246 17.11 36.66 -9.55
N ALA A 247 16.95 35.52 -8.90
CA ALA A 247 16.55 34.28 -9.55
C ALA A 247 15.05 34.32 -9.88
N VAL A 248 14.72 34.02 -11.14
CA VAL A 248 13.35 33.79 -11.62
C VAL A 248 13.22 32.33 -12.02
N THR A 249 12.41 31.58 -11.27
CA THR A 249 12.15 30.16 -11.56
C THR A 249 10.89 30.03 -12.40
N VAL A 250 11.07 29.60 -13.64
CA VAL A 250 10.01 29.27 -14.61
C VAL A 250 9.65 27.80 -14.38
N ALA A 251 8.42 27.56 -13.94
CA ALA A 251 7.97 26.21 -13.62
C ALA A 251 7.84 25.38 -14.91
N ALA A 252 8.07 24.06 -14.82
CA ALA A 252 7.66 23.16 -15.87
C ALA A 252 6.13 23.16 -15.99
N LEU A 253 5.61 22.92 -17.20
CA LEU A 253 4.18 22.68 -17.39
C LEU A 253 3.84 21.34 -16.74
N ASN A 254 2.85 21.34 -15.85
CA ASN A 254 2.36 20.12 -15.20
C ASN A 254 1.90 19.10 -16.25
N GLN A 255 2.34 17.86 -16.13
CA GLN A 255 1.89 16.75 -16.97
C GLN A 255 0.77 15.99 -16.28
N PRO A 256 -0.32 15.63 -16.98
CA PRO A 256 -1.39 14.86 -16.36
C PRO A 256 -0.91 13.46 -15.96
N PRO A 257 -1.41 12.90 -14.85
CA PRO A 257 -1.04 11.56 -14.41
C PRO A 257 -1.57 10.48 -15.36
N VAL A 258 -0.90 9.33 -15.39
CA VAL A 258 -1.29 8.15 -16.15
C VAL A 258 -2.00 7.16 -15.23
N ALA A 259 -3.32 7.03 -15.38
CA ALA A 259 -4.13 6.07 -14.62
C ALA A 259 -3.95 4.65 -15.16
N ARG A 260 -3.67 3.70 -14.26
CA ARG A 260 -3.60 2.25 -14.55
C ARG A 260 -4.05 1.49 -13.32
N PHE A 261 -4.68 0.34 -13.52
CA PHE A 261 -4.97 -0.57 -12.43
C PHE A 261 -4.88 -2.03 -12.86
N THR A 262 -4.91 -2.90 -11.88
CA THR A 262 -5.10 -4.35 -12.03
C THR A 262 -6.26 -4.78 -11.14
N PHE A 263 -6.84 -5.95 -11.42
CA PHE A 263 -7.89 -6.52 -10.58
C PHE A 263 -7.68 -8.01 -10.36
N THR A 264 -8.15 -8.51 -9.21
CA THR A 264 -8.09 -9.93 -8.86
C THR A 264 -9.35 -10.35 -8.09
N PRO A 265 -9.92 -11.54 -8.37
CA PRO A 265 -9.48 -12.53 -9.35
C PRO A 265 -9.77 -12.11 -10.81
N LEU A 266 -9.05 -12.69 -11.78
CA LEU A 266 -9.21 -12.38 -13.22
C LEU A 266 -10.50 -12.96 -13.83
N ALA A 267 -11.10 -13.96 -13.17
CA ALA A 267 -12.38 -14.57 -13.56
C ALA A 267 -13.35 -14.56 -12.38
N PRO A 268 -13.84 -13.38 -11.98
CA PRO A 268 -14.75 -13.25 -10.83
C PRO A 268 -16.15 -13.79 -11.16
N ARG A 269 -16.85 -14.26 -10.14
CA ARG A 269 -18.23 -14.75 -10.20
C ARG A 269 -19.18 -13.77 -9.50
N PRO A 270 -20.49 -13.86 -9.76
CA PRO A 270 -21.47 -13.06 -9.04
C PRO A 270 -21.32 -13.24 -7.53
N GLY A 271 -21.13 -12.12 -6.80
CA GLY A 271 -20.92 -12.10 -5.35
C GLY A 271 -19.47 -12.23 -4.88
N ASP A 272 -18.49 -12.43 -5.76
CA ASP A 272 -17.08 -12.43 -5.37
C ASP A 272 -16.61 -11.01 -5.01
N TRP A 273 -15.79 -10.88 -3.97
CA TRP A 273 -15.03 -9.66 -3.71
C TRP A 273 -13.87 -9.54 -4.71
N ILE A 274 -13.94 -8.52 -5.56
CA ILE A 274 -12.89 -8.19 -6.51
C ILE A 274 -12.03 -7.09 -5.90
N ARG A 275 -10.73 -7.35 -5.77
CA ARG A 275 -9.73 -6.34 -5.38
C ARG A 275 -9.28 -5.57 -6.61
N PHE A 276 -9.38 -4.26 -6.56
CA PHE A 276 -8.88 -3.33 -7.57
C PHE A 276 -7.67 -2.59 -7.02
N ASP A 277 -6.59 -2.52 -7.80
CA ASP A 277 -5.31 -2.00 -7.35
C ASP A 277 -4.73 -1.02 -8.38
N ALA A 278 -4.74 0.27 -8.03
CA ALA A 278 -4.21 1.35 -8.85
C ALA A 278 -2.76 1.73 -8.52
N THR A 279 -2.01 0.91 -7.76
CA THR A 279 -0.59 1.19 -7.41
C THR A 279 0.33 1.33 -8.63
N VAL A 280 -0.08 0.81 -9.78
CA VAL A 280 0.64 0.95 -11.06
C VAL A 280 0.36 2.28 -11.79
N SER A 281 -0.52 3.13 -11.26
CA SER A 281 -0.71 4.50 -11.75
C SER A 281 0.52 5.35 -11.42
N SER A 282 0.84 6.31 -12.28
CA SER A 282 2.07 7.11 -12.17
C SER A 282 1.84 8.55 -12.63
N ASP A 283 2.60 9.47 -12.06
CA ASP A 283 2.65 10.86 -12.47
C ASP A 283 4.09 11.18 -12.98
N PRO A 284 4.27 11.66 -14.22
CA PRO A 284 5.58 11.94 -14.79
C PRO A 284 6.40 13.04 -14.08
N ASP A 285 5.75 14.03 -13.47
CA ASP A 285 6.40 15.21 -12.89
C ASP A 285 5.92 15.57 -11.47
N GLY A 286 5.08 14.73 -10.89
CA GLY A 286 4.55 14.93 -9.54
C GLY A 286 4.19 13.64 -8.80
N SER A 287 3.10 13.72 -8.04
CA SER A 287 2.54 12.59 -7.32
C SER A 287 1.02 12.60 -7.38
N ILE A 288 0.43 11.41 -7.46
CA ILE A 288 -1.03 11.26 -7.44
C ILE A 288 -1.54 11.42 -6.02
N VAL A 289 -2.49 12.34 -5.82
CA VAL A 289 -3.09 12.66 -4.50
C VAL A 289 -4.51 12.14 -4.34
N ASN A 290 -5.18 11.76 -5.44
CA ASN A 290 -6.56 11.27 -5.40
C ASN A 290 -6.78 10.13 -6.40
N TYR A 291 -7.59 9.15 -5.99
CA TYR A 291 -8.01 7.99 -6.80
C TYR A 291 -9.52 7.83 -6.64
N GLN A 292 -10.26 7.86 -7.73
CA GLN A 292 -11.70 7.74 -7.76
C GLN A 292 -12.12 6.64 -8.74
N TRP A 293 -13.04 5.79 -8.30
CA TRP A 293 -13.50 4.62 -9.04
C TRP A 293 -14.97 4.76 -9.37
N ASP A 294 -15.32 4.46 -10.62
CA ASP A 294 -16.69 4.29 -11.09
C ASP A 294 -16.79 2.89 -11.71
N PHE A 295 -17.49 1.98 -11.03
CA PHE A 295 -17.54 0.56 -11.37
C PHE A 295 -18.53 0.21 -12.49
N GLN A 296 -19.46 1.12 -12.78
CA GLN A 296 -20.47 0.98 -13.82
C GLN A 296 -20.26 1.92 -15.01
N ASN A 297 -19.31 2.84 -14.90
CA ASN A 297 -19.02 3.90 -15.86
C ASN A 297 -20.28 4.71 -16.21
N ASP A 298 -21.06 5.06 -15.19
CA ASP A 298 -22.28 5.88 -15.30
C ASP A 298 -22.02 7.39 -15.09
N GLY A 299 -20.78 7.74 -14.76
CA GLY A 299 -20.34 9.11 -14.50
C GLY A 299 -20.33 9.49 -13.02
N VAL A 300 -20.72 8.59 -12.12
CA VAL A 300 -20.70 8.78 -10.67
C VAL A 300 -19.60 7.92 -10.05
N PHE A 301 -18.75 8.52 -9.23
CA PHE A 301 -17.72 7.78 -8.50
C PHE A 301 -18.32 7.08 -7.27
N ASP A 302 -18.10 5.77 -7.16
CA ASP A 302 -18.59 4.93 -6.05
C ASP A 302 -17.60 4.83 -4.89
N ALA A 303 -16.29 4.93 -5.19
CA ALA A 303 -15.26 4.68 -4.21
C ALA A 303 -14.02 5.56 -4.43
N THR A 304 -13.28 5.77 -3.34
CA THR A 304 -12.02 6.49 -3.35
C THR A 304 -10.92 5.70 -2.66
N GLY A 305 -9.70 5.81 -3.15
CA GLY A 305 -8.53 5.14 -2.57
C GLY A 305 -7.71 4.36 -3.61
N GLN A 306 -6.42 4.17 -3.34
CA GLN A 306 -5.51 3.50 -4.27
C GLN A 306 -5.80 2.01 -4.46
N VAL A 307 -6.33 1.35 -3.42
CA VAL A 307 -6.78 -0.04 -3.45
C VAL A 307 -8.19 -0.10 -2.88
N VAL A 308 -9.13 -0.67 -3.64
CA VAL A 308 -10.54 -0.77 -3.27
C VAL A 308 -11.09 -2.16 -3.57
N PHE A 309 -12.25 -2.49 -2.99
CA PHE A 309 -12.93 -3.76 -3.22
C PHE A 309 -14.37 -3.50 -3.67
N HIS A 310 -14.83 -4.26 -4.65
CA HIS A 310 -16.20 -4.16 -5.18
C HIS A 310 -16.76 -5.55 -5.55
N GLN A 311 -18.08 -5.68 -5.53
CA GLN A 311 -18.79 -6.92 -5.89
C GLN A 311 -19.86 -6.65 -6.93
N TYR A 312 -19.93 -7.50 -7.94
CA TYR A 312 -21.05 -7.53 -8.88
C TYR A 312 -22.00 -8.68 -8.50
N ARG A 313 -23.29 -8.38 -8.34
CA ARG A 313 -24.29 -9.39 -7.91
C ARG A 313 -24.85 -10.24 -9.05
N THR A 314 -24.61 -9.83 -10.29
CA THR A 314 -25.13 -10.49 -11.48
C THR A 314 -23.99 -10.77 -12.45
N ALA A 315 -24.12 -11.84 -13.24
CA ALA A 315 -23.19 -12.08 -14.33
C ALA A 315 -23.33 -10.99 -15.40
N GLY A 316 -22.23 -10.59 -16.01
CA GLY A 316 -22.21 -9.49 -16.97
C GLY A 316 -20.81 -8.99 -17.31
N ARG A 317 -20.76 -7.99 -18.20
CA ARG A 317 -19.54 -7.22 -18.49
C ARG A 317 -19.67 -5.82 -17.90
N TYR A 318 -18.74 -5.46 -17.04
CA TYR A 318 -18.71 -4.17 -16.33
C TYR A 318 -17.50 -3.37 -16.78
N THR A 319 -17.71 -2.13 -17.23
CA THR A 319 -16.60 -1.24 -17.58
C THR A 319 -16.29 -0.38 -16.38
N VAL A 320 -15.08 -0.54 -15.83
CA VAL A 320 -14.62 0.18 -14.66
C VAL A 320 -13.76 1.35 -15.10
N ARG A 321 -14.08 2.54 -14.60
CA ARG A 321 -13.31 3.77 -14.80
C ARG A 321 -12.53 4.10 -13.54
N LEU A 322 -11.22 4.22 -13.68
CA LEU A 322 -10.37 4.84 -12.69
C LEU A 322 -10.02 6.25 -13.15
N ALA A 323 -10.28 7.25 -12.31
CA ALA A 323 -9.76 8.60 -12.46
C ALA A 323 -8.76 8.91 -11.35
N VAL A 324 -7.65 9.52 -11.71
CA VAL A 324 -6.60 9.93 -10.77
C VAL A 324 -6.32 11.43 -10.92
N THR A 325 -5.97 12.08 -9.82
CA THR A 325 -5.61 13.51 -9.78
C THR A 325 -4.25 13.69 -9.16
N ASP A 326 -3.40 14.51 -9.79
CA ASP A 326 -2.07 14.83 -9.28
C ASP A 326 -2.08 15.96 -8.22
N ASN A 327 -0.92 16.21 -7.64
CA ASN A 327 -0.68 17.24 -6.64
C ASN A 327 -0.78 18.68 -7.17
N GLN A 328 -0.94 18.88 -8.48
CA GLN A 328 -1.14 20.18 -9.15
C GLN A 328 -2.55 20.33 -9.74
N GLY A 329 -3.41 19.32 -9.56
CA GLY A 329 -4.81 19.31 -9.96
C GLY A 329 -5.12 18.78 -11.37
N ALA A 330 -4.12 18.33 -12.15
CA ALA A 330 -4.45 17.69 -13.43
C ALA A 330 -4.95 16.26 -13.23
N THR A 331 -5.71 15.77 -14.21
CA THR A 331 -6.43 14.50 -14.10
C THR A 331 -6.09 13.57 -15.26
N GLY A 332 -6.01 12.28 -14.94
CA GLY A 332 -5.89 11.19 -15.89
C GLY A 332 -6.96 10.13 -15.62
N HIS A 333 -7.31 9.34 -16.63
CA HIS A 333 -8.26 8.25 -16.43
C HIS A 333 -7.97 7.06 -17.35
N THR A 334 -8.47 5.89 -16.96
CA THR A 334 -8.43 4.66 -17.75
C THR A 334 -9.73 3.88 -17.60
N LEU A 335 -10.02 3.02 -18.58
CA LEU A 335 -11.17 2.14 -18.62
C LEU A 335 -10.69 0.69 -18.81
N GLU A 336 -11.18 -0.24 -17.99
CA GLU A 336 -11.06 -1.68 -18.28
C GLU A 336 -12.41 -2.38 -18.14
N THR A 337 -12.65 -3.37 -18.99
CA THR A 337 -13.86 -4.21 -18.92
C THR A 337 -13.58 -5.50 -18.16
N ILE A 338 -14.37 -5.77 -17.12
CA ILE A 338 -14.34 -6.98 -16.31
C ILE A 338 -15.52 -7.88 -16.70
N ALA A 339 -15.23 -9.13 -17.03
CA ALA A 339 -16.24 -10.15 -17.31
C ALA A 339 -16.51 -10.97 -16.03
N VAL A 340 -17.72 -10.82 -15.48
CA VAL A 340 -18.22 -11.62 -14.36
C VAL A 340 -19.03 -12.77 -14.95
N ALA A 341 -18.47 -13.97 -14.90
CA ALA A 341 -19.07 -15.14 -15.55
C ALA A 341 -20.08 -15.83 -14.60
N ALA A 342 -21.24 -16.21 -15.15
CA ALA A 342 -22.16 -17.10 -14.44
C ALA A 342 -21.48 -18.45 -14.21
N VAL A 343 -21.82 -19.10 -13.10
CA VAL A 343 -21.48 -20.51 -12.88
C VAL A 343 -22.77 -21.28 -12.95
N ASP A 344 -22.99 -21.99 -14.06
CA ASP A 344 -24.00 -23.03 -14.11
C ASP A 344 -23.43 -24.25 -13.36
N LEU A 345 -23.61 -24.27 -12.04
CA LEU A 345 -23.36 -25.47 -11.23
C LEU A 345 -24.46 -26.48 -11.55
N ASN A 346 -24.25 -27.31 -12.57
CA ASN A 346 -25.13 -28.45 -12.83
C ASN A 346 -25.05 -29.44 -11.66
N ARG A 347 -26.19 -29.78 -11.05
CA ARG A 347 -26.26 -30.80 -10.00
C ARG A 347 -26.67 -32.14 -10.62
N PRO A 348 -25.96 -33.25 -10.31
CA PRO A 348 -26.35 -34.56 -10.82
C PRO A 348 -27.81 -34.90 -10.47
N PRO A 349 -28.55 -35.61 -11.34
CA PRO A 349 -29.92 -36.00 -11.08
C PRO A 349 -30.00 -37.01 -9.93
N VAL A 350 -31.15 -37.06 -9.26
CA VAL A 350 -31.44 -38.03 -8.21
C VAL A 350 -32.16 -39.23 -8.84
N ALA A 351 -31.46 -40.36 -8.91
CA ALA A 351 -32.00 -41.62 -9.38
C ALA A 351 -32.86 -42.29 -8.29
N GLN A 352 -34.04 -42.78 -8.66
CA GLN A 352 -34.95 -43.50 -7.76
C GLN A 352 -35.75 -44.53 -8.55
N PHE A 353 -35.97 -45.73 -7.99
CA PHE A 353 -36.86 -46.71 -8.60
C PHE A 353 -37.52 -47.68 -7.64
N THR A 354 -38.63 -48.25 -8.10
CA THR A 354 -39.33 -49.39 -7.47
C THR A 354 -39.34 -50.58 -8.42
N TYR A 355 -39.64 -51.77 -7.91
CA TYR A 355 -39.86 -52.96 -8.72
C TYR A 355 -41.06 -53.76 -8.23
N ALA A 356 -41.71 -54.48 -9.15
CA ALA A 356 -42.83 -55.36 -8.87
C ALA A 356 -42.78 -56.63 -9.73
N PRO A 357 -43.17 -57.81 -9.22
CA PRO A 357 -43.63 -58.06 -7.85
C PRO A 357 -42.50 -57.94 -6.81
N THR A 358 -42.85 -57.68 -5.55
CA THR A 358 -41.87 -57.56 -4.44
C THR A 358 -41.21 -58.88 -4.05
N THR A 359 -41.81 -60.01 -4.45
CA THR A 359 -41.27 -61.36 -4.31
C THR A 359 -41.23 -62.03 -5.69
N PRO A 360 -40.29 -61.65 -6.56
CA PRO A 360 -40.21 -62.21 -7.90
C PRO A 360 -39.76 -63.67 -7.85
N VAL A 361 -40.27 -64.47 -8.79
CA VAL A 361 -39.89 -65.87 -8.95
C VAL A 361 -39.22 -66.12 -10.28
N VAL A 362 -38.35 -67.13 -10.35
CA VAL A 362 -37.61 -67.49 -11.56
C VAL A 362 -38.53 -67.57 -12.78
N GLY A 363 -38.11 -66.93 -13.88
CA GLY A 363 -38.82 -66.91 -15.15
C GLY A 363 -40.02 -65.95 -15.22
N THR A 364 -40.36 -65.22 -14.15
CA THR A 364 -41.41 -64.18 -14.20
C THR A 364 -40.83 -62.80 -14.49
N ALA A 365 -41.59 -61.99 -15.22
CA ALA A 365 -41.19 -60.61 -15.52
C ALA A 365 -41.30 -59.74 -14.26
N VAL A 366 -40.19 -59.08 -13.93
CA VAL A 366 -40.09 -58.03 -12.92
C VAL A 366 -40.11 -56.69 -13.64
N THR A 367 -41.06 -55.83 -13.30
CA THR A 367 -41.14 -54.47 -13.81
C THR A 367 -40.39 -53.53 -12.90
N PHE A 368 -39.46 -52.77 -13.45
CA PHE A 368 -38.71 -51.71 -12.77
C PHE A 368 -39.20 -50.35 -13.23
N ASN A 369 -39.51 -49.46 -12.29
CA ASN A 369 -40.09 -48.15 -12.58
C ASN A 369 -39.27 -47.03 -11.92
N ALA A 370 -38.64 -46.19 -12.76
CA ALA A 370 -37.79 -45.08 -12.37
C ALA A 370 -38.43 -43.70 -12.56
N ILE A 371 -39.76 -43.63 -12.77
CA ILE A 371 -40.45 -42.37 -13.10
C ILE A 371 -40.35 -41.30 -12.00
N MET A 372 -40.01 -41.70 -10.77
CA MET A 372 -39.81 -40.79 -9.63
C MET A 372 -38.40 -40.19 -9.58
N SER A 373 -37.50 -40.56 -10.50
CA SER A 373 -36.20 -39.90 -10.64
C SER A 373 -36.40 -38.45 -11.09
N TYR A 374 -35.59 -37.52 -10.60
CA TYR A 374 -35.70 -36.09 -10.92
C TYR A 374 -34.34 -35.40 -10.95
N ASP A 375 -34.28 -34.25 -11.62
CA ASP A 375 -33.12 -33.38 -11.65
C ASP A 375 -33.44 -32.07 -10.89
N PRO A 376 -32.64 -31.68 -9.87
CA PRO A 376 -32.85 -30.44 -9.12
C PRO A 376 -32.70 -29.14 -9.91
N ASP A 377 -31.91 -29.10 -10.98
CA ASP A 377 -31.65 -27.89 -11.77
C ASP A 377 -31.74 -28.06 -13.30
N GLY A 378 -32.21 -29.22 -13.75
CA GLY A 378 -32.46 -29.50 -15.16
C GLY A 378 -33.57 -30.51 -15.42
N SER A 379 -33.33 -31.37 -16.41
CA SER A 379 -34.25 -32.39 -16.89
C SER A 379 -33.48 -33.66 -17.24
N ILE A 380 -34.07 -34.81 -16.94
CA ILE A 380 -33.48 -36.11 -17.25
C ILE A 380 -33.64 -36.40 -18.75
N VAL A 381 -32.55 -36.79 -19.41
CA VAL A 381 -32.52 -37.12 -20.84
C VAL A 381 -32.26 -38.60 -21.12
N ALA A 382 -31.72 -39.37 -20.16
CA ALA A 382 -31.47 -40.80 -20.35
C ALA A 382 -31.61 -41.62 -19.06
N TYR A 383 -32.01 -42.88 -19.24
CA TYR A 383 -32.09 -43.92 -18.20
C TYR A 383 -31.39 -45.17 -18.70
N ALA A 384 -30.49 -45.74 -17.90
CA ALA A 384 -29.79 -46.99 -18.19
C ALA A 384 -29.81 -47.90 -16.95
N TRP A 385 -30.01 -49.20 -17.17
CA TRP A 385 -30.20 -50.19 -16.14
C TRP A 385 -29.18 -51.30 -16.26
N ASP A 386 -28.45 -51.57 -15.18
CA ASP A 386 -27.76 -52.82 -14.92
C ASP A 386 -28.66 -53.66 -14.00
N LEU A 387 -29.21 -54.75 -14.51
CA LEU A 387 -30.23 -55.56 -13.83
C LEU A 387 -29.66 -56.82 -13.20
N ASN A 388 -28.43 -57.19 -13.54
CA ASN A 388 -27.77 -58.41 -13.07
C ASN A 388 -26.53 -58.13 -12.17
N GLY A 389 -26.07 -56.88 -12.11
CA GLY A 389 -24.96 -56.40 -11.30
C GLY A 389 -23.58 -56.64 -11.92
N ASP A 390 -23.48 -56.86 -13.23
CA ASP A 390 -22.23 -57.12 -13.93
C ASP A 390 -21.50 -55.85 -14.43
N GLY A 391 -22.11 -54.67 -14.24
CA GLY A 391 -21.59 -53.37 -14.66
C GLY A 391 -21.92 -53.00 -16.11
N ALA A 392 -22.63 -53.84 -16.85
CA ALA A 392 -23.11 -53.55 -18.19
C ALA A 392 -24.58 -53.09 -18.19
N VAL A 393 -24.94 -52.28 -19.19
CA VAL A 393 -26.32 -51.82 -19.36
C VAL A 393 -27.14 -52.90 -20.06
N ASP A 394 -28.11 -53.46 -19.35
CA ASP A 394 -29.08 -54.44 -19.85
C ASP A 394 -30.26 -53.78 -20.58
N ARG A 395 -30.76 -52.65 -20.07
CA ARG A 395 -31.96 -51.98 -20.57
C ARG A 395 -31.86 -50.46 -20.46
N THR A 396 -32.65 -49.76 -21.28
CA THR A 396 -32.77 -48.30 -21.25
C THR A 396 -34.24 -47.88 -21.24
N GLY A 397 -34.54 -46.75 -20.61
CA GLY A 397 -35.88 -46.18 -20.50
C GLY A 397 -36.39 -46.08 -19.06
N PRO A 398 -37.42 -45.25 -18.79
CA PRO A 398 -37.89 -44.96 -17.43
C PRO A 398 -38.64 -46.13 -16.77
N VAL A 399 -39.20 -47.04 -17.58
CA VAL A 399 -39.86 -48.27 -17.10
C VAL A 399 -39.40 -49.43 -17.97
N VAL A 400 -38.86 -50.48 -17.35
CA VAL A 400 -38.32 -51.66 -18.04
C VAL A 400 -38.79 -52.95 -17.38
N THR A 401 -38.74 -54.06 -18.12
CA THR A 401 -39.10 -55.39 -17.60
C THR A 401 -37.97 -56.38 -17.81
N TRP A 402 -37.76 -57.27 -16.84
CA TRP A 402 -36.72 -58.30 -16.90
C TRP A 402 -37.13 -59.58 -16.18
N ALA A 403 -36.78 -60.73 -16.76
CA ALA A 403 -37.06 -62.03 -16.17
C ALA A 403 -35.74 -62.73 -15.83
N TYR A 404 -35.57 -63.07 -14.55
CA TYR A 404 -34.34 -63.71 -14.09
C TYR A 404 -34.36 -65.21 -14.37
N PRO A 405 -33.31 -65.77 -15.00
CA PRO A 405 -33.27 -67.17 -15.41
C PRO A 405 -32.96 -68.14 -14.25
N ALA A 406 -32.50 -67.63 -13.11
CA ALA A 406 -32.16 -68.41 -11.93
C ALA A 406 -32.58 -67.68 -10.65
N ALA A 407 -32.76 -68.44 -9.57
CA ALA A 407 -32.99 -67.88 -8.24
C ALA A 407 -31.67 -67.33 -7.69
N GLY A 408 -31.75 -66.25 -6.92
CA GLY A 408 -30.57 -65.56 -6.40
C GLY A 408 -30.86 -64.12 -6.01
N ALA A 409 -29.86 -63.45 -5.42
CA ALA A 409 -29.89 -62.02 -5.16
C ALA A 409 -29.13 -61.29 -6.28
N PHE A 410 -29.82 -60.41 -7.00
CA PHE A 410 -29.25 -59.60 -8.07
C PHE A 410 -29.15 -58.15 -7.62
N ILE A 411 -28.01 -57.50 -7.83
CA ILE A 411 -27.83 -56.09 -7.53
C ILE A 411 -28.30 -55.30 -8.74
N VAL A 412 -29.36 -54.53 -8.59
CA VAL A 412 -29.89 -53.70 -9.67
C VAL A 412 -29.42 -52.27 -9.49
N THR A 413 -28.79 -51.71 -10.51
CA THR A 413 -28.35 -50.31 -10.54
C THR A 413 -29.02 -49.56 -11.68
N LEU A 414 -29.67 -48.45 -11.33
CA LEU A 414 -30.20 -47.45 -12.25
C LEU A 414 -29.19 -46.31 -12.38
N TYR A 415 -28.88 -45.92 -13.61
CA TYR A 415 -28.16 -44.69 -13.96
C TYR A 415 -29.12 -43.73 -14.66
N VAL A 416 -29.06 -42.46 -14.27
CA VAL A 416 -29.91 -41.39 -14.81
C VAL A 416 -29.02 -40.22 -15.21
N THR A 417 -29.16 -39.73 -16.44
CA THR A 417 -28.33 -38.63 -16.97
C THR A 417 -29.19 -37.42 -17.29
N ASP A 418 -28.73 -36.23 -16.90
CA ASP A 418 -29.41 -34.96 -17.16
C ASP A 418 -29.05 -34.31 -18.51
N ASN A 419 -29.73 -33.21 -18.85
CA ASN A 419 -29.52 -32.44 -20.09
C ASN A 419 -28.19 -31.67 -20.15
N ALA A 420 -27.38 -31.70 -19.09
CA ALA A 420 -26.02 -31.15 -19.05
C ALA A 420 -24.95 -32.26 -18.98
N GLY A 421 -25.35 -33.53 -18.99
CA GLY A 421 -24.50 -34.72 -19.04
C GLY A 421 -24.05 -35.26 -17.67
N ALA A 422 -24.47 -34.71 -16.53
CA ALA A 422 -24.14 -35.33 -15.24
C ALA A 422 -25.04 -36.54 -14.97
N THR A 423 -24.50 -37.50 -14.22
CA THR A 423 -25.15 -38.81 -14.00
C THR A 423 -25.31 -39.09 -12.51
N GLY A 424 -26.52 -39.45 -12.10
CA GLY A 424 -26.85 -39.99 -10.78
C GLY A 424 -27.13 -41.48 -10.85
N GLN A 425 -27.05 -42.17 -9.69
CA GLN A 425 -27.31 -43.60 -9.62
C GLN A 425 -28.06 -44.03 -8.37
N ALA A 426 -28.82 -45.12 -8.47
CA ALA A 426 -29.48 -45.79 -7.36
C ALA A 426 -29.32 -47.30 -7.47
N THR A 427 -29.05 -47.96 -6.35
CA THR A 427 -28.80 -49.40 -6.31
C THR A 427 -29.65 -50.07 -5.23
N GLN A 428 -30.29 -51.19 -5.56
CA GLN A 428 -30.98 -52.03 -4.57
C GLN A 428 -30.96 -53.52 -4.96
N PRO A 429 -30.93 -54.45 -3.98
CA PRO A 429 -30.98 -55.89 -4.24
C PRO A 429 -32.40 -56.35 -4.61
N VAL A 430 -32.49 -57.25 -5.58
CA VAL A 430 -33.71 -58.00 -5.95
C VAL A 430 -33.48 -59.47 -5.67
N ILE A 431 -34.28 -60.06 -4.78
CA ILE A 431 -34.19 -61.47 -4.41
C ILE A 431 -35.22 -62.26 -5.21
N VAL A 432 -34.74 -63.13 -6.10
CA VAL A 432 -35.56 -64.00 -6.94
C VAL A 432 -35.60 -65.39 -6.33
N ALA A 433 -36.80 -65.89 -6.04
CA ALA A 433 -37.02 -67.21 -5.48
C ALA A 433 -37.37 -68.25 -6.55
N VAL A 434 -37.17 -69.54 -6.27
CA VAL A 434 -37.75 -70.62 -7.09
C VAL A 434 -39.27 -70.61 -6.95
N ALA A 435 -40.00 -70.99 -8.01
CA ALA A 435 -41.45 -71.12 -7.94
C ALA A 435 -41.83 -72.25 -6.95
N GLY A 436 -42.34 -71.89 -5.77
CA GLY A 436 -42.80 -72.84 -4.74
C GLY A 436 -44.31 -73.10 -4.80
N ARG A 437 -44.76 -74.25 -4.28
CA ARG A 437 -46.20 -74.52 -4.02
C ARG A 437 -46.66 -73.68 -2.82
N PRO A 438 -47.85 -73.04 -2.85
CA PRO A 438 -48.34 -72.22 -1.74
C PRO A 438 -48.36 -72.98 -0.40
N GLY A 439 -47.75 -72.40 0.65
CA GLY A 439 -47.69 -72.98 1.99
C GLY A 439 -46.53 -73.96 2.26
N MET A 440 -45.68 -74.26 1.27
CA MET A 440 -44.55 -75.17 1.44
C MET A 440 -43.40 -74.55 2.26
N PRO A 441 -42.93 -75.17 3.36
CA PRO A 441 -41.72 -74.72 4.06
C PRO A 441 -40.45 -74.85 3.21
N PRO A 442 -39.40 -74.07 3.50
CA PRO A 442 -38.03 -74.46 3.18
C PRO A 442 -37.67 -75.77 3.92
N MET A 443 -37.34 -76.84 3.18
CA MET A 443 -37.03 -78.16 3.73
C MET A 443 -35.53 -78.49 3.62
N ALA A 444 -34.71 -77.70 4.31
CA ALA A 444 -33.25 -77.81 4.25
C ALA A 444 -32.66 -78.90 5.18
N VAL A 445 -33.44 -79.38 6.16
CA VAL A 445 -32.99 -80.36 7.16
C VAL A 445 -33.80 -81.66 7.05
N PRO A 446 -33.20 -82.83 7.37
CA PRO A 446 -33.96 -84.07 7.41
C PRO A 446 -35.02 -84.03 8.53
N GLY A 447 -36.21 -84.57 8.28
CA GLY A 447 -37.31 -84.61 9.25
C GLY A 447 -38.68 -84.75 8.60
N ILE A 448 -39.74 -84.69 9.41
CA ILE A 448 -41.14 -84.75 8.95
C ILE A 448 -41.76 -83.35 9.05
N TYR A 449 -42.26 -82.84 7.93
CA TYR A 449 -42.87 -81.52 7.78
C TYR A 449 -44.37 -81.64 7.59
N VAL A 450 -45.18 -80.95 8.40
CA VAL A 450 -46.64 -80.89 8.25
C VAL A 450 -47.05 -79.47 7.87
N TRP A 451 -47.71 -79.30 6.71
CA TRP A 451 -48.02 -77.99 6.12
C TRP A 451 -49.24 -78.01 5.20
N GLY A 452 -49.74 -76.84 4.80
CA GLY A 452 -50.78 -76.70 3.77
C GLY A 452 -51.77 -75.57 4.01
N THR A 453 -52.63 -75.31 3.03
CA THR A 453 -53.71 -74.30 3.10
C THR A 453 -55.09 -74.95 3.17
N ASP A 454 -55.48 -75.71 2.13
CA ASP A 454 -56.74 -76.46 2.03
C ASP A 454 -56.53 -77.98 1.96
N THR A 455 -55.30 -78.41 1.74
CA THR A 455 -54.88 -79.82 1.69
C THR A 455 -53.73 -80.01 2.66
N TRP A 456 -53.84 -81.00 3.54
CA TRP A 456 -52.77 -81.39 4.45
C TRP A 456 -51.66 -82.06 3.68
N HIS A 457 -50.43 -81.61 3.90
CA HIS A 457 -49.22 -82.21 3.38
C HIS A 457 -48.39 -82.70 4.56
N ILE A 458 -47.94 -83.95 4.50
CA ILE A 458 -46.94 -84.53 5.41
C ILE A 458 -45.75 -84.95 4.55
N THR A 459 -44.68 -84.16 4.58
CA THR A 459 -43.45 -84.43 3.84
C THR A 459 -42.42 -85.07 4.74
N VAL A 460 -42.01 -86.30 4.43
CA VAL A 460 -40.81 -86.92 5.02
C VAL A 460 -39.63 -86.53 4.14
N ASN A 461 -38.78 -85.65 4.66
CA ASN A 461 -37.61 -85.12 3.95
C ASN A 461 -36.35 -85.79 4.48
N ALA A 462 -35.59 -86.46 3.61
CA ALA A 462 -34.25 -86.94 3.97
C ALA A 462 -33.18 -85.83 3.82
N ALA A 463 -33.49 -84.76 3.08
CA ALA A 463 -32.52 -83.78 2.57
C ALA A 463 -31.28 -84.49 1.97
N ALA A 464 -30.13 -83.81 1.93
CA ALA A 464 -28.84 -84.45 1.63
C ALA A 464 -28.27 -85.24 2.84
N GLY A 465 -29.00 -85.31 3.97
CA GLY A 465 -28.47 -85.75 5.26
C GLY A 465 -28.57 -87.25 5.52
N TRP A 466 -29.48 -87.99 4.87
CA TRP A 466 -29.58 -89.45 5.04
C TRP A 466 -29.01 -90.19 3.83
N ALA A 467 -27.84 -90.81 4.02
CA ALA A 467 -27.16 -91.61 3.00
C ALA A 467 -27.78 -93.00 2.80
N THR A 468 -28.47 -93.54 3.82
CA THR A 468 -29.16 -94.83 3.79
C THR A 468 -30.67 -94.64 3.96
N PRO A 469 -31.52 -95.51 3.38
CA PRO A 469 -32.96 -95.43 3.53
C PRO A 469 -33.39 -95.58 4.99
N ARG A 470 -34.17 -94.62 5.48
CA ARG A 470 -34.71 -94.64 6.85
C ARG A 470 -36.20 -94.92 6.83
N ALA A 471 -36.64 -95.89 7.61
CA ALA A 471 -38.05 -96.27 7.69
C ALA A 471 -38.85 -95.24 8.48
N TYR A 472 -40.10 -95.00 8.06
CA TYR A 472 -41.04 -94.16 8.78
C TYR A 472 -42.44 -94.78 8.83
N ARG A 473 -43.19 -94.41 9.86
CA ARG A 473 -44.61 -94.68 10.03
C ARG A 473 -45.31 -93.44 10.58
N VAL A 474 -46.33 -92.98 9.88
CA VAL A 474 -47.19 -91.86 10.29
C VAL A 474 -48.61 -92.38 10.41
N GLU A 475 -49.14 -92.43 11.63
CA GLU A 475 -50.54 -92.76 11.86
C GLU A 475 -51.32 -91.51 12.25
N LEU A 476 -52.39 -91.21 11.53
CA LEU A 476 -53.31 -90.12 11.80
C LEU A 476 -54.64 -90.66 12.31
N ARG A 477 -55.25 -89.95 13.24
CA ARG A 477 -56.62 -90.20 13.70
C ARG A 477 -57.45 -88.94 13.67
N THR A 478 -58.73 -89.05 13.34
CA THR A 478 -59.68 -87.93 13.35
C THR A 478 -61.08 -88.43 13.66
N ASP A 479 -61.91 -87.59 14.26
CA ASP A 479 -63.34 -87.84 14.46
C ASP A 479 -64.19 -87.61 13.20
N GLY A 480 -63.60 -87.03 12.14
CA GLY A 480 -64.22 -86.88 10.81
C GLY A 480 -63.74 -87.90 9.78
N GLN A 481 -63.80 -87.57 8.49
CA GLN A 481 -63.37 -88.45 7.39
C GLN A 481 -62.15 -87.90 6.66
N PHE A 482 -61.18 -88.78 6.37
CA PHE A 482 -60.09 -88.49 5.44
C PHE A 482 -60.56 -88.66 3.99
N ILE A 483 -60.32 -87.66 3.14
CA ILE A 483 -60.67 -87.67 1.72
C ILE A 483 -59.46 -87.23 0.88
N ASN A 484 -59.48 -87.52 -0.42
CA ASN A 484 -58.44 -87.10 -1.38
C ASN A 484 -57.01 -87.46 -0.97
N VAL A 485 -56.85 -88.64 -0.35
CA VAL A 485 -55.54 -89.14 0.08
C VAL A 485 -54.70 -89.49 -1.16
N SER A 486 -53.48 -88.97 -1.23
CA SER A 486 -52.54 -89.20 -2.34
C SER A 486 -51.09 -89.00 -1.89
N THR A 487 -50.11 -89.32 -2.75
CA THR A 487 -48.68 -89.08 -2.51
C THR A 487 -48.01 -88.48 -3.75
N ASP A 488 -46.83 -87.88 -3.61
CA ASP A 488 -46.06 -87.28 -4.72
C ASP A 488 -45.71 -88.28 -5.84
N ALA A 489 -45.69 -89.60 -5.55
CA ALA A 489 -45.44 -90.65 -6.53
C ALA A 489 -46.66 -90.98 -7.42
N GLY A 490 -47.76 -90.21 -7.30
CA GLY A 490 -49.03 -90.44 -7.98
C GLY A 490 -50.06 -91.16 -7.08
N PRO A 491 -51.30 -91.38 -7.54
CA PRO A 491 -52.27 -92.17 -6.77
C PRO A 491 -51.78 -93.62 -6.69
N VAL A 492 -51.31 -94.03 -5.51
CA VAL A 492 -50.83 -95.40 -5.30
C VAL A 492 -52.03 -96.37 -5.19
N PRO A 493 -51.98 -97.57 -5.80
CA PRO A 493 -53.09 -98.52 -5.82
C PRO A 493 -53.38 -99.15 -4.45
N LEU A 494 -54.67 -99.27 -4.10
CA LEU A 494 -55.27 -100.18 -3.10
C LEU A 494 -54.45 -100.42 -1.81
N GLY A 495 -54.68 -99.61 -0.77
CA GLY A 495 -54.18 -99.96 0.57
C GLY A 495 -54.33 -98.89 1.66
N LEU A 496 -54.48 -97.62 1.31
CA LEU A 496 -54.72 -96.54 2.27
C LEU A 496 -56.22 -96.26 2.41
N VAL A 497 -56.95 -97.25 2.92
CA VAL A 497 -58.36 -97.06 3.28
C VAL A 497 -58.38 -96.50 4.69
N PRO A 498 -58.93 -95.29 4.92
CA PRO A 498 -59.24 -94.85 6.26
C PRO A 498 -60.03 -95.96 6.96
N THR A 499 -59.58 -96.43 8.12
CA THR A 499 -60.27 -97.52 8.84
C THR A 499 -61.05 -96.94 10.01
N PRO A 500 -62.32 -97.34 10.23
CA PRO A 500 -63.06 -96.91 11.40
C PRO A 500 -62.44 -97.52 12.66
N VAL A 501 -62.28 -96.69 13.69
CA VAL A 501 -61.82 -97.06 15.03
C VAL A 501 -62.81 -96.51 16.06
N SER A 502 -62.76 -96.96 17.31
CA SER A 502 -63.66 -96.50 18.38
C SER A 502 -63.65 -94.99 18.60
N GLU A 503 -62.61 -94.31 18.14
CA GLU A 503 -62.37 -92.86 18.28
C GLU A 503 -62.61 -92.06 16.97
N GLY A 504 -63.09 -92.70 15.90
CA GLY A 504 -63.33 -92.07 14.59
C GLY A 504 -62.71 -92.84 13.42
N TRP A 505 -61.84 -92.21 12.64
CA TRP A 505 -61.15 -92.79 11.49
C TRP A 505 -59.63 -92.72 11.64
N ARG A 506 -58.95 -93.75 11.14
CA ARG A 506 -57.48 -93.91 11.17
C ARG A 506 -56.90 -93.96 9.76
N LEU A 507 -55.79 -93.25 9.52
CA LEU A 507 -55.02 -93.28 8.26
C LEU A 507 -53.54 -93.54 8.57
N VAL A 508 -52.85 -94.41 7.84
CA VAL A 508 -51.45 -94.80 8.16
C VAL A 508 -50.54 -94.78 6.94
N PHE A 509 -49.57 -93.88 6.91
CA PHE A 509 -48.51 -93.86 5.90
C PHE A 509 -47.28 -94.59 6.41
N GLU A 510 -46.75 -95.54 5.66
CA GLU A 510 -45.51 -96.27 5.95
C GLU A 510 -44.61 -96.27 4.72
N GLY A 511 -43.29 -96.23 4.92
CA GLY A 511 -42.32 -96.24 3.82
C GLY A 511 -40.89 -96.05 4.30
N SER A 512 -39.96 -95.84 3.36
CA SER A 512 -38.57 -95.45 3.65
C SER A 512 -38.08 -94.38 2.67
N VAL A 513 -37.18 -93.49 3.14
CA VAL A 513 -36.64 -92.38 2.32
C VAL A 513 -35.11 -92.32 2.42
N ALA A 514 -34.42 -92.20 1.28
CA ALA A 514 -32.99 -91.85 1.17
C ALA A 514 -32.83 -90.77 0.10
N ALA A 515 -32.03 -89.73 0.38
CA ALA A 515 -31.65 -88.68 -0.58
C ALA A 515 -32.79 -88.12 -1.47
N ALA A 516 -33.99 -87.95 -0.91
CA ALA A 516 -35.18 -87.41 -1.55
C ALA A 516 -36.22 -86.97 -0.49
N GLN A 517 -37.40 -86.54 -0.93
CA GLN A 517 -38.55 -86.29 -0.06
C GLN A 517 -39.78 -87.05 -0.58
N ILE A 518 -40.65 -87.47 0.33
CA ILE A 518 -41.96 -88.04 0.00
C ILE A 518 -43.03 -87.19 0.70
N THR A 519 -43.94 -86.58 -0.06
CA THR A 519 -45.11 -85.90 0.49
C THR A 519 -46.36 -86.75 0.37
N HIS A 520 -47.06 -86.91 1.50
CA HIS A 520 -48.40 -87.45 1.60
C HIS A 520 -49.39 -86.30 1.68
N MET A 521 -50.46 -86.39 0.91
CA MET A 521 -51.50 -85.37 0.80
C MET A 521 -52.85 -85.94 1.21
N PHE A 522 -53.65 -85.19 1.95
CA PHE A 522 -55.04 -85.56 2.27
C PHE A 522 -55.87 -84.34 2.68
N GLN A 523 -57.18 -84.48 2.71
CA GLN A 523 -58.10 -83.52 3.30
C GLN A 523 -58.92 -84.19 4.39
N VAL A 524 -59.47 -83.38 5.31
CA VAL A 524 -60.32 -83.86 6.39
C VAL A 524 -61.67 -83.15 6.31
N ARG A 525 -62.76 -83.90 6.37
CA ARG A 525 -64.13 -83.37 6.32
C ARG A 525 -64.88 -83.75 7.58
N ASN A 526 -65.72 -82.83 8.07
CA ASN A 526 -66.60 -83.03 9.23
C ASN A 526 -65.88 -83.47 10.52
N ALA A 527 -64.62 -83.05 10.70
CA ALA A 527 -63.85 -83.34 11.89
C ALA A 527 -63.83 -82.14 12.85
N THR A 528 -63.77 -82.42 14.14
CA THR A 528 -63.44 -81.43 15.17
C THR A 528 -62.03 -81.60 15.72
N SER A 529 -61.35 -82.70 15.39
CA SER A 529 -59.99 -82.98 15.86
C SER A 529 -59.18 -83.86 14.91
N ILE A 530 -57.86 -83.70 14.92
CA ILE A 530 -56.91 -84.62 14.27
C ILE A 530 -55.69 -84.85 15.16
N TYR A 531 -55.22 -86.08 15.19
CA TYR A 531 -54.11 -86.60 16.00
C TYR A 531 -53.09 -87.31 15.10
N ILE A 532 -51.84 -87.38 15.54
CA ILE A 532 -50.73 -88.01 14.81
C ILE A 532 -49.82 -88.83 15.76
N ASP A 533 -49.50 -90.06 15.41
CA ASP A 533 -48.42 -90.89 16.00
C ASP A 533 -47.32 -90.99 14.93
N LEU A 534 -46.14 -90.49 15.26
CA LEU A 534 -45.00 -90.43 14.35
C LEU A 534 -43.95 -91.43 14.81
N ARG A 535 -43.44 -92.21 13.87
CA ARG A 535 -42.28 -93.08 14.07
C ARG A 535 -41.33 -92.91 12.90
N LEU A 536 -40.06 -92.72 13.20
CA LEU A 536 -39.02 -92.49 12.20
C LEU A 536 -37.73 -93.04 12.78
N ASP A 537 -37.03 -93.88 12.02
CA ASP A 537 -35.66 -94.29 12.34
C ASP A 537 -34.75 -93.05 12.23
N MET A 538 -34.42 -92.41 13.36
CA MET A 538 -33.69 -91.14 13.39
C MET A 538 -32.18 -91.31 13.55
N ASP A 539 -31.70 -92.44 14.06
CA ASP A 539 -30.28 -92.74 14.21
C ASP A 539 -29.74 -93.67 13.10
N GLY A 540 -30.63 -94.33 12.34
CA GLY A 540 -30.30 -95.22 11.24
C GLY A 540 -30.01 -96.66 11.69
N ASP A 541 -30.45 -97.07 12.89
CA ASP A 541 -30.19 -98.40 13.45
C ASP A 541 -31.13 -99.49 12.89
N GLY A 542 -32.15 -99.10 12.09
CA GLY A 542 -33.15 -99.98 11.50
C GLY A 542 -34.39 -100.22 12.37
N ASN A 543 -34.44 -99.68 13.58
CA ASN A 543 -35.61 -99.66 14.45
C ASN A 543 -36.33 -98.31 14.35
N LEU A 544 -37.66 -98.33 14.46
CA LEU A 544 -38.44 -97.09 14.46
C LEU A 544 -38.40 -96.42 15.83
N ASP A 545 -37.82 -95.23 15.91
CA ASP A 545 -37.94 -94.38 17.10
C ASP A 545 -39.38 -93.87 17.22
N ARG A 546 -39.99 -94.09 18.38
CA ARG A 546 -41.41 -93.80 18.60
C ARG A 546 -41.61 -92.54 19.45
N SER A 547 -42.60 -91.73 19.08
CA SER A 547 -43.15 -90.73 20.00
C SER A 547 -43.69 -91.37 21.31
N PRO A 548 -43.62 -90.69 22.46
CA PRO A 548 -44.16 -91.19 23.73
C PRO A 548 -45.70 -91.39 23.75
N GLY A 549 -46.40 -91.04 22.67
CA GLY A 549 -47.83 -91.24 22.47
C GLY A 549 -48.38 -90.51 21.23
N PHE A 550 -49.70 -90.50 21.06
CA PHE A 550 -50.39 -89.70 20.04
C PHE A 550 -50.29 -88.20 20.37
N VAL A 551 -49.88 -87.41 19.38
CA VAL A 551 -49.76 -85.96 19.44
C VAL A 551 -51.03 -85.35 18.83
N ARG A 552 -51.61 -84.36 19.51
CA ARG A 552 -52.82 -83.71 19.03
C ARG A 552 -52.47 -82.55 18.10
N LEU A 553 -52.90 -82.61 16.84
CA LEU A 553 -52.58 -81.59 15.83
C LEU A 553 -53.55 -80.40 15.89
N ARG A 554 -54.87 -80.60 16.06
CA ARG A 554 -55.86 -79.50 16.26
C ARG A 554 -57.11 -79.94 17.04
N GLN A 555 -57.79 -78.97 17.67
CA GLN A 555 -59.15 -79.06 18.22
C GLN A 555 -59.95 -77.82 17.76
N LEU A 556 -61.06 -78.04 17.05
CA LEU A 556 -61.88 -77.06 16.32
C LEU A 556 -61.18 -76.44 15.09
N MET A 557 -61.91 -76.36 13.96
CA MET A 557 -61.42 -75.93 12.64
C MET A 557 -60.21 -76.73 12.09
N VAL A 558 -60.48 -77.91 11.52
CA VAL A 558 -59.48 -78.90 11.07
C VAL A 558 -58.92 -78.57 9.66
N SER A 559 -58.41 -77.36 9.47
CA SER A 559 -57.60 -76.98 8.30
C SER A 559 -56.11 -77.18 8.56
N PRO A 560 -55.29 -77.49 7.55
CA PRO A 560 -53.85 -77.64 7.71
C PRO A 560 -53.20 -76.33 8.18
N PRO A 561 -52.01 -76.39 8.80
CA PRO A 561 -51.36 -75.19 9.29
C PRO A 561 -50.69 -74.42 8.15
N MET A 562 -51.02 -73.12 8.01
CA MET A 562 -50.30 -72.22 7.11
C MET A 562 -48.83 -72.02 7.52
N ASN A 563 -48.51 -72.22 8.80
CA ASN A 563 -47.15 -72.24 9.31
C ASN A 563 -46.69 -73.68 9.56
N PRO A 564 -45.64 -74.17 8.88
CA PRO A 564 -45.24 -75.57 8.88
C PRO A 564 -44.72 -76.05 10.24
N LEU A 565 -45.09 -77.29 10.62
CA LEU A 565 -44.53 -78.00 11.77
C LEU A 565 -43.40 -78.91 11.31
N VAL A 566 -42.26 -78.90 12.01
CA VAL A 566 -41.12 -79.81 11.73
C VAL A 566 -40.91 -80.74 12.92
N VAL A 567 -40.81 -82.04 12.67
CA VAL A 567 -40.57 -83.09 13.67
C VAL A 567 -39.30 -83.87 13.32
N GLY A 568 -38.36 -83.92 14.26
CA GLY A 568 -37.09 -84.67 14.17
C GLY A 568 -35.96 -83.86 13.55
N SER A 569 -35.00 -83.40 14.36
CA SER A 569 -33.69 -82.90 13.92
C SER A 569 -32.60 -83.86 14.41
N PRO A 570 -31.57 -84.21 13.62
CA PRO A 570 -30.41 -84.93 14.13
C PRO A 570 -29.64 -84.09 15.17
N GLU A 571 -28.83 -84.75 16.01
CA GLU A 571 -27.92 -84.10 16.97
C GLU A 571 -27.01 -83.08 16.25
N GLY A 572 -26.88 -81.86 16.82
CA GLY A 572 -25.92 -80.85 16.35
C GLY A 572 -26.51 -79.55 15.77
N HIS A 573 -27.82 -79.34 15.75
CA HIS A 573 -28.42 -78.06 15.32
C HIS A 573 -28.63 -77.11 16.53
N PRO A 574 -28.00 -75.91 16.57
CA PRO A 574 -28.08 -74.98 17.72
C PRO A 574 -29.21 -73.94 17.61
N GLY A 575 -30.11 -74.08 16.64
CA GLY A 575 -31.20 -73.11 16.39
C GLY A 575 -32.47 -73.44 17.20
N PRO A 576 -33.17 -72.45 17.78
CA PRO A 576 -34.43 -72.70 18.48
C PRO A 576 -35.50 -73.17 17.49
N LEU A 577 -36.21 -74.26 17.83
CA LEU A 577 -37.45 -74.61 17.15
C LEU A 577 -38.50 -73.56 17.53
N VAL A 578 -38.91 -72.73 16.57
CA VAL A 578 -39.91 -71.67 16.81
C VAL A 578 -41.30 -72.21 16.45
N PRO A 579 -42.17 -72.57 17.41
CA PRO A 579 -43.55 -72.90 17.10
C PRO A 579 -44.32 -71.64 16.68
N SER A 580 -45.24 -71.79 15.74
CA SER A 580 -46.06 -70.69 15.25
C SER A 580 -47.09 -70.22 16.29
N LEU A 581 -47.60 -68.99 16.15
CA LEU A 581 -48.55 -68.33 17.07
C LEU A 581 -49.81 -69.15 17.44
N ASN A 582 -50.15 -70.19 16.67
CA ASN A 582 -51.27 -71.10 16.94
C ASN A 582 -50.91 -72.28 17.86
N PHE A 583 -49.66 -72.36 18.34
CA PHE A 583 -49.14 -73.39 19.25
C PHE A 583 -48.09 -72.75 20.18
N ARG A 584 -48.36 -72.62 21.49
CA ARG A 584 -47.33 -72.18 22.48
C ARG A 584 -47.07 -73.28 23.52
N ILE A 585 -45.78 -73.41 23.87
CA ILE A 585 -45.12 -74.56 24.52
C ILE A 585 -45.01 -74.38 26.06
N GLY A 586 -45.24 -75.46 26.83
CA GLY A 586 -44.95 -75.60 28.29
C GLY A 586 -43.56 -76.24 28.55
N SER A 587 -43.20 -76.69 29.77
CA SER A 587 -41.83 -77.16 30.17
C SER A 587 -41.69 -78.68 30.40
N ALA A 588 -40.55 -79.27 29.99
CA ALA A 588 -40.38 -80.69 29.66
C ALA A 588 -40.38 -81.62 30.89
N LEU A 589 -40.95 -82.81 30.76
CA LEU A 589 -40.80 -83.89 31.74
C LEU A 589 -40.18 -85.14 31.10
N SER A 590 -38.93 -85.38 31.50
CA SER A 590 -38.09 -86.58 31.40
C SER A 590 -37.28 -86.83 30.12
N TYR A 591 -35.99 -87.11 30.37
CA TYR A 591 -34.88 -87.31 29.44
C TYR A 591 -34.51 -88.79 29.44
N THR A 592 -34.24 -89.37 28.27
CA THR A 592 -33.43 -90.60 28.17
C THR A 592 -32.36 -90.43 27.10
N ALA A 593 -31.27 -91.19 27.23
CA ALA A 593 -29.97 -90.85 26.64
C ALA A 593 -29.83 -91.07 25.12
N HIS A 594 -30.87 -91.49 24.39
CA HIS A 594 -30.70 -91.88 22.98
C HIS A 594 -31.70 -91.30 21.96
N VAL A 595 -32.75 -90.54 22.32
CA VAL A 595 -33.59 -89.83 21.33
C VAL A 595 -34.22 -88.58 21.96
N ARG A 596 -34.21 -87.43 21.26
CA ARG A 596 -34.93 -86.20 21.67
C ARG A 596 -36.07 -85.87 20.71
N ILE A 597 -37.20 -86.56 20.84
CA ILE A 597 -38.46 -86.14 20.20
C ILE A 597 -39.32 -85.45 21.27
N VAL A 598 -39.50 -84.13 21.14
CA VAL A 598 -40.24 -83.32 22.13
C VAL A 598 -41.65 -83.02 21.60
N PHE A 599 -42.68 -83.50 22.30
CA PHE A 599 -44.07 -83.11 22.08
C PHE A 599 -44.69 -82.57 23.37
N TRP A 600 -45.56 -81.56 23.25
CA TRP A 600 -46.13 -80.80 24.36
C TRP A 600 -47.66 -80.99 24.44
N GLN A 601 -48.24 -81.15 25.63
CA GLN A 601 -49.70 -81.18 25.87
C GLN A 601 -50.15 -80.02 26.78
N THR A 602 -51.29 -79.38 26.47
CA THR A 602 -52.02 -78.45 27.35
C THR A 602 -53.53 -78.55 27.11
N THR A 603 -54.38 -78.06 28.02
CA THR A 603 -55.84 -78.04 27.90
C THR A 603 -56.36 -76.67 27.45
N ILE A 604 -57.50 -76.66 26.74
CA ILE A 604 -58.12 -75.44 26.18
C ILE A 604 -58.56 -74.44 27.26
N GLY A 605 -58.93 -74.91 28.46
CA GLY A 605 -59.37 -74.03 29.55
C GLY A 605 -58.26 -73.12 30.10
N ALA A 606 -56.99 -73.55 30.00
CA ALA A 606 -55.84 -72.72 30.37
C ALA A 606 -55.42 -71.74 29.25
N LEU A 607 -56.06 -71.79 28.06
CA LEU A 607 -55.70 -71.00 26.87
C LEU A 607 -56.61 -69.79 26.62
N GLU A 608 -57.78 -69.69 27.26
CA GLU A 608 -58.75 -68.59 27.04
C GLU A 608 -58.84 -67.58 28.21
N GLY A 609 -58.00 -67.71 29.24
CA GLY A 609 -57.93 -66.72 30.33
C GLY A 609 -59.15 -66.70 31.26
N MET A 610 -59.53 -67.86 31.80
CA MET A 610 -60.25 -67.96 33.09
C MET A 610 -59.28 -68.34 34.20
#